data_AF-A0A7E6FHW6-F1
#
_entry.id   AF-A0A7E6FHW6-F1
#
_cell.length_a   1.000
_cell.length_b   1.000
_cell.length_c   1.000
_cell.angle_alpha   90.00
_cell.angle_beta   90.00
_cell.angle_gamma   90.00
#
_symmetry.space_group_name_H-M   'P 1'
#
loop_
_entity.id
_entity.type
_entity.pdbx_description
1 polymer ?
#
loop_
_entity_poly.entity_id
_entity_poly.type
_entity_poly.pdbx_seq_one_letter_code
_entity_poly.pdbx_strand_id
1 'polypeptide(L)'
;MATILKAILRKVDRVKRATNSYIDDILVDETVIPVTEVIGHLKSFGLIAKPPEAMEGGAALGLKLWRDKAGALVFRRGNEVPELSTSMSRRELFSVRGKLVGHYLIAGWLQTACSFIKRRAEGVKWNDRVGERTINMMQEVLVRVGAEDPVRGSWYVPKSKSGIVWCDASSIAIGVVLEVGGVMVEDAAWIRKTDDFNHINVAELDAVLKGVNLALKWGLHTIEIRTDSATVLGWATAVITDERRVRTKGAAEMLVKRRLGILHELTTVFNLKLSVIFVPSEKNRADVLTRANVIIL
;
A
#
# COMPACT_ATOMS: atom_id res chain seq x y z
N MET A 1 -18.71 -18.25 -4.39
CA MET A 1 -17.74 -19.29 -3.98
C MET A 1 -17.19 -19.08 -2.58
N ALA A 2 -16.59 -17.92 -2.27
CA ALA A 2 -15.93 -17.64 -0.98
C ALA A 2 -16.76 -17.99 0.28
N THR A 3 -18.06 -17.68 0.29
CA THR A 3 -18.95 -17.96 1.45
C THR A 3 -19.15 -19.45 1.67
N ILE A 4 -19.33 -20.23 0.59
CA ILE A 4 -19.53 -21.68 0.65
C ILE A 4 -18.26 -22.36 1.16
N LEU A 5 -17.10 -21.98 0.60
CA LEU A 5 -15.81 -22.51 1.02
C LEU A 5 -15.55 -22.24 2.51
N LYS A 6 -15.75 -20.99 2.96
CA LYS A 6 -15.63 -20.63 4.38
C LYS A 6 -16.59 -21.42 5.27
N ALA A 7 -17.82 -21.65 4.83
CA ALA A 7 -18.79 -22.43 5.59
C ALA A 7 -18.33 -23.89 5.74
N ILE A 8 -17.84 -24.51 4.66
CA ILE A 8 -17.33 -25.89 4.65
C ILE A 8 -16.11 -26.01 5.57
N LEU A 9 -15.11 -25.15 5.43
CA LEU A 9 -13.90 -25.16 6.27
C LEU A 9 -14.22 -24.99 7.77
N ARG A 10 -15.34 -24.33 8.11
CA ARG A 10 -15.79 -24.11 9.49
C ARG A 10 -16.59 -25.26 10.09
N LYS A 11 -16.97 -26.28 9.31
CA LYS A 11 -17.77 -27.42 9.81
C LYS A 11 -17.02 -28.31 10.80
N VAL A 12 -15.70 -28.37 10.69
CA VAL A 12 -14.85 -29.16 11.56
C VAL A 12 -13.87 -28.22 12.27
N ASP A 13 -13.89 -28.21 13.60
CA ASP A 13 -13.11 -27.26 14.38
C ASP A 13 -11.61 -27.37 14.14
N ARG A 14 -11.08 -28.57 13.91
CA ARG A 14 -9.67 -28.79 13.58
C ARG A 14 -9.32 -28.16 12.22
N VAL A 15 -10.14 -28.38 11.19
CA VAL A 15 -9.98 -27.77 9.86
C VAL A 15 -10.09 -26.24 9.95
N LYS A 16 -11.06 -25.73 10.71
CA LYS A 16 -11.25 -24.29 10.94
C LYS A 16 -10.02 -23.63 11.57
N ARG A 17 -9.37 -24.28 12.53
CA ARG A 17 -8.16 -23.75 13.18
C ARG A 17 -6.93 -23.80 12.26
N ALA A 18 -6.87 -24.82 11.41
CA ALA A 18 -5.73 -25.05 10.53
C ALA A 18 -5.81 -24.34 9.19
N THR A 19 -6.95 -23.74 8.84
CA THR A 19 -7.16 -23.17 7.51
C THR A 19 -7.54 -21.70 7.54
N ASN A 20 -7.03 -20.95 6.57
CA ASN A 20 -7.53 -19.63 6.21
C ASN A 20 -7.83 -19.63 4.71
N SER A 21 -8.83 -18.86 4.27
CA SER A 21 -9.23 -18.86 2.86
C SER A 21 -9.52 -17.46 2.33
N TYR A 22 -9.13 -17.27 1.07
CA TYR A 22 -9.40 -16.06 0.30
C TYR A 22 -9.92 -16.44 -1.08
N ILE A 23 -11.20 -16.12 -1.33
CA ILE A 23 -11.92 -16.50 -2.57
C ILE A 23 -11.88 -18.01 -2.80
N ASP A 24 -10.91 -18.49 -3.58
CA ASP A 24 -10.65 -19.87 -3.96
C ASP A 24 -9.33 -20.41 -3.40
N ASP A 25 -8.42 -19.56 -2.93
CA ASP A 25 -7.17 -19.94 -2.28
C ASP A 25 -7.39 -20.37 -0.82
N ILE A 26 -6.70 -21.42 -0.38
CA ILE A 26 -6.72 -21.94 0.98
C ILE A 26 -5.28 -22.06 1.50
N LEU A 27 -4.99 -21.36 2.58
CA LEU A 27 -3.76 -21.54 3.35
C LEU A 27 -4.01 -22.64 4.39
N VAL A 28 -3.12 -23.62 4.46
CA VAL A 28 -3.21 -24.76 5.38
C VAL A 28 -1.99 -24.77 6.30
N ASP A 29 -2.23 -24.88 7.60
CA ASP A 29 -1.21 -25.10 8.61
C ASP A 29 -1.02 -26.61 8.84
N GLU A 30 0.00 -27.16 8.17
CA GLU A 30 0.31 -28.60 8.25
C GLU A 30 0.82 -29.05 9.62
N THR A 31 1.16 -28.12 10.52
CA THR A 31 1.49 -28.47 11.91
C THR A 31 0.25 -28.87 12.73
N VAL A 32 -0.94 -28.46 12.28
CA VAL A 32 -2.22 -28.76 12.93
C VAL A 32 -2.93 -29.95 12.25
N ILE A 33 -2.94 -29.98 10.92
CA ILE A 33 -3.59 -31.03 10.13
C ILE A 33 -2.87 -31.24 8.79
N PRO A 34 -2.62 -32.50 8.36
CA PRO A 34 -2.08 -32.76 7.03
C PRO A 34 -2.98 -32.19 5.93
N VAL A 35 -2.39 -31.65 4.86
CA VAL A 35 -3.17 -31.10 3.73
C VAL A 35 -4.09 -32.15 3.08
N THR A 36 -3.71 -33.42 3.12
CA THR A 36 -4.51 -34.54 2.60
C THR A 36 -5.86 -34.70 3.32
N GLU A 37 -5.93 -34.45 4.64
CA GLU A 37 -7.19 -34.44 5.38
C GLU A 37 -8.07 -33.26 4.96
N VAL A 38 -7.49 -32.08 4.69
CA VAL A 38 -8.24 -30.92 4.18
C VAL A 38 -8.81 -31.19 2.80
N ILE A 39 -8.03 -31.81 1.90
CA ILE A 39 -8.50 -32.23 0.58
C ILE A 39 -9.63 -33.25 0.70
N GLY A 40 -9.50 -34.24 1.60
CA GLY A 40 -10.56 -35.21 1.90
C GLY A 40 -11.84 -34.54 2.40
N HIS A 41 -11.70 -33.56 3.31
CA HIS A 41 -12.80 -32.75 3.81
C HIS A 41 -13.51 -32.02 2.67
N LEU A 42 -12.78 -31.31 1.80
CA LEU A 42 -13.36 -30.63 0.64
C LEU A 42 -14.08 -31.61 -0.30
N LYS A 43 -13.47 -32.76 -0.58
CA LYS A 43 -14.03 -33.80 -1.45
C LYS A 43 -15.34 -34.37 -0.91
N SER A 44 -15.49 -34.49 0.41
CA SER A 44 -16.74 -34.95 1.04
C SER A 44 -17.93 -34.00 0.79
N PHE A 45 -17.65 -32.73 0.45
CA PHE A 45 -18.65 -31.74 0.05
C PHE A 45 -18.70 -31.50 -1.46
N GLY A 46 -18.08 -32.38 -2.26
CA GLY A 46 -18.06 -32.29 -3.73
C GLY A 46 -17.11 -31.23 -4.30
N LEU A 47 -16.21 -30.68 -3.49
CA LEU A 47 -15.20 -29.72 -3.96
C LEU A 47 -13.90 -30.45 -4.34
N ILE A 48 -13.33 -30.08 -5.49
CA ILE A 48 -12.07 -30.63 -5.99
C ILE A 48 -11.01 -29.55 -5.85
N ALA A 49 -9.95 -29.85 -5.09
CA ALA A 49 -8.78 -28.99 -4.96
C ALA A 49 -7.70 -29.41 -5.98
N LYS A 50 -6.92 -28.43 -6.44
CA LYS A 50 -5.66 -28.69 -7.14
C LYS A 50 -4.65 -29.35 -6.19
N PRO A 51 -3.57 -29.96 -6.71
CA PRO A 51 -2.46 -30.41 -5.87
C PRO A 51 -1.97 -29.28 -4.96
N PRO A 52 -1.66 -29.56 -3.69
CA PRO A 52 -1.17 -28.55 -2.78
C PRO A 52 0.21 -28.06 -3.22
N GLU A 53 0.44 -26.76 -3.08
CA GLU A 53 1.73 -26.12 -3.35
C GLU A 53 2.38 -25.73 -2.03
N ALA A 54 3.69 -25.92 -1.92
CA ALA A 54 4.44 -25.41 -0.79
C ALA A 54 4.42 -23.88 -0.78
N MET A 55 4.34 -23.28 0.40
CA MET A 55 4.41 -21.83 0.55
C MET A 55 5.74 -21.27 0.03
N GLU A 56 6.84 -22.00 0.17
CA GLU A 56 8.12 -21.62 -0.39
C GLU A 56 8.22 -22.05 -1.85
N GLY A 57 8.47 -21.10 -2.75
CA GLY A 57 8.48 -21.33 -4.20
C GLY A 57 7.08 -21.30 -4.84
N GLY A 58 6.02 -21.42 -4.05
CA GLY A 58 4.64 -21.33 -4.51
C GLY A 58 4.14 -19.91 -4.75
N ALA A 59 2.85 -19.81 -5.07
CA ALA A 59 2.15 -18.55 -5.27
C ALA A 59 0.88 -18.46 -4.42
N ALA A 60 0.57 -17.26 -3.94
CA ALA A 60 -0.67 -16.96 -3.23
C ALA A 60 -1.11 -15.53 -3.58
N LEU A 61 -2.39 -15.32 -3.89
CA LEU A 61 -2.96 -13.97 -4.11
C LEU A 61 -2.27 -13.15 -5.23
N GLY A 62 -1.72 -13.81 -6.25
CA GLY A 62 -0.94 -13.14 -7.30
C GLY A 62 0.50 -12.77 -6.91
N LEU A 63 0.95 -13.23 -5.73
CA LEU A 63 2.30 -13.07 -5.22
C LEU A 63 3.07 -14.38 -5.34
N LYS A 64 4.36 -14.30 -5.68
CA LYS A 64 5.29 -15.43 -5.56
C LYS A 64 6.03 -15.31 -4.23
N LEU A 65 6.27 -16.45 -3.58
CA LEU A 65 6.88 -16.50 -2.25
C LEU A 65 8.23 -17.24 -2.29
N TRP A 66 9.23 -16.74 -1.57
CA TRP A 66 10.53 -17.41 -1.41
C TRP A 66 11.22 -16.95 -0.12
N ARG A 67 12.28 -17.63 0.30
CA ARG A 67 13.12 -17.18 1.39
C ARG A 67 14.22 -16.25 0.91
N ASP A 68 14.35 -15.10 1.55
CA ASP A 68 15.49 -14.24 1.32
C ASP A 68 16.78 -14.83 1.92
N LYS A 69 17.90 -14.10 1.77
CA LYS A 69 19.20 -14.53 2.29
C LYS A 69 19.24 -14.70 3.82
N ALA A 70 18.33 -14.04 4.54
CA ALA A 70 18.19 -14.15 5.99
C ALA A 70 17.23 -15.28 6.41
N GLY A 71 16.66 -16.01 5.44
CA GLY A 71 15.70 -17.09 5.68
C GLY A 71 14.27 -16.62 5.92
N ALA A 72 13.99 -15.32 5.82
CA ALA A 72 12.65 -14.78 6.00
C ALA A 72 11.81 -15.01 4.74
N LEU A 73 10.54 -15.40 4.93
CA LEU A 73 9.61 -15.58 3.82
C LEU A 73 9.15 -14.21 3.29
N VAL A 74 9.47 -13.93 2.03
CA VAL A 74 9.18 -12.67 1.35
C VAL A 74 8.31 -12.91 0.11
N PHE A 75 7.63 -11.87 -0.35
CA PHE A 75 6.82 -11.88 -1.56
C PHE A 75 7.37 -10.93 -2.63
N ARG A 76 7.03 -11.22 -3.89
CA ARG A 76 7.26 -10.42 -5.11
C ARG A 76 6.07 -10.59 -6.03
N ARG A 77 6.06 -9.78 -7.08
CA ARG A 77 5.16 -9.94 -8.22
C ARG A 77 5.14 -11.39 -8.71
N GLY A 78 3.97 -12.03 -8.68
CA GLY A 78 3.79 -13.37 -9.24
C GLY A 78 3.54 -13.36 -10.74
N ASN A 79 2.85 -12.32 -11.22
CA ASN A 79 2.49 -12.13 -12.62
C ASN A 79 3.66 -11.59 -13.46
N GLU A 80 3.65 -11.91 -14.75
CA GLU A 80 4.61 -11.35 -15.70
C GLU A 80 4.41 -9.83 -15.84
N VAL A 81 5.53 -9.14 -16.08
CA VAL A 81 5.53 -7.73 -16.44
C VAL A 81 4.93 -7.64 -17.84
N PRO A 82 3.85 -6.85 -18.04
CA PRO A 82 3.18 -6.80 -19.33
C PRO A 82 4.07 -6.15 -20.40
N GLU A 83 4.00 -6.65 -21.62
CA GLU A 83 4.62 -6.01 -22.79
C GLU A 83 3.73 -4.86 -23.33
N LEU A 84 4.35 -3.83 -23.91
CA LEU A 84 3.62 -2.75 -24.59
C LEU A 84 3.55 -2.99 -26.08
N SER A 85 2.39 -2.70 -26.64
CA SER A 85 2.24 -2.45 -28.07
C SER A 85 2.79 -1.06 -28.43
N THR A 86 3.32 -0.93 -29.65
CA THR A 86 3.80 0.36 -30.20
C THR A 86 2.70 1.42 -30.31
N SER A 87 1.43 0.98 -30.33
CA SER A 87 0.27 1.86 -30.21
C SER A 87 -0.67 1.33 -29.14
N MET A 88 -1.13 2.20 -28.25
CA MET A 88 -1.91 1.81 -27.09
C MET A 88 -3.09 2.75 -26.88
N SER A 89 -4.25 2.18 -26.59
CA SER A 89 -5.45 2.89 -26.16
C SER A 89 -5.40 3.28 -24.68
N ARG A 90 -6.22 4.25 -24.26
CA ARG A 90 -6.35 4.58 -22.83
C ARG A 90 -6.75 3.35 -21.99
N ARG A 91 -7.61 2.48 -22.51
CA ARG A 91 -8.03 1.24 -21.85
C ARG A 91 -6.86 0.29 -21.60
N GLU A 92 -6.02 0.07 -22.61
CA GLU A 92 -4.84 -0.79 -22.49
C GLU A 92 -3.82 -0.21 -21.51
N LEU A 93 -3.59 1.11 -21.53
CA LEU A 93 -2.72 1.78 -20.56
C LEU A 93 -3.19 1.53 -19.11
N PHE A 94 -4.50 1.64 -18.88
CA PHE A 94 -5.08 1.39 -17.56
C PHE A 94 -5.01 -0.09 -17.17
N SER A 95 -5.10 -1.01 -18.14
CA SER A 95 -4.92 -2.45 -17.95
C SER A 95 -3.48 -2.78 -17.52
N VAL A 96 -2.48 -2.24 -18.22
CA VAL A 96 -1.05 -2.38 -17.87
C VAL A 96 -0.81 -1.89 -16.45
N ARG A 97 -1.27 -0.69 -16.10
CA ARG A 97 -1.18 -0.17 -14.74
C ARG A 97 -1.83 -1.12 -13.72
N GLY A 98 -3.01 -1.65 -14.04
CA GLY A 98 -3.73 -2.59 -13.18
C GLY A 98 -2.89 -3.83 -12.85
N LYS A 99 -2.20 -4.39 -13.84
CA LYS A 99 -1.28 -5.52 -13.67
C LYS A 99 -0.04 -5.16 -12.85
N LEU A 100 0.45 -3.92 -12.97
CA LEU A 100 1.65 -3.44 -12.30
C LEU A 100 1.46 -3.13 -10.80
N VAL A 101 0.34 -2.52 -10.41
CA VAL A 101 0.17 -2.01 -9.03
C VAL A 101 -1.16 -2.38 -8.37
N GLY A 102 -2.02 -3.16 -9.04
CA GLY A 102 -3.44 -3.26 -8.67
C GLY A 102 -3.75 -3.84 -7.28
N HIS A 103 -3.01 -4.87 -6.84
CA HIS A 103 -3.30 -5.60 -5.60
C HIS A 103 -2.10 -5.73 -4.64
N TYR A 104 -0.97 -5.12 -4.99
CA TYR A 104 0.24 -5.23 -4.19
C TYR A 104 0.18 -4.23 -3.05
N LEU A 105 0.50 -4.69 -1.83
CA LEU A 105 0.57 -3.82 -0.65
C LEU A 105 1.77 -2.87 -0.71
N ILE A 106 2.85 -3.29 -1.39
CA ILE A 106 4.06 -2.51 -1.57
C ILE A 106 4.33 -2.42 -3.06
N ALA A 107 4.37 -1.20 -3.58
CA ALA A 107 4.70 -0.90 -4.98
C ALA A 107 5.76 0.20 -5.12
N GLY A 108 6.15 0.85 -4.03
CA GLY A 108 7.18 1.88 -4.01
C GLY A 108 6.93 3.00 -5.01
N TRP A 109 8.00 3.44 -5.68
CA TRP A 109 7.96 4.49 -6.70
C TRP A 109 6.97 4.19 -7.85
N LEU A 110 6.66 2.91 -8.12
CA LEU A 110 5.82 2.49 -9.25
C LEU A 110 4.39 3.01 -9.11
N GLN A 111 3.89 3.13 -7.88
CA GLN A 111 2.54 3.65 -7.61
C GLN A 111 2.38 5.08 -8.14
N THR A 112 3.38 5.92 -7.88
CA THR A 112 3.42 7.33 -8.29
C THR A 112 3.66 7.45 -9.78
N ALA A 113 4.62 6.70 -10.32
CA ALA A 113 4.93 6.67 -11.75
C ALA A 113 3.70 6.33 -12.59
N CYS A 114 3.05 5.20 -12.28
CA CYS A 114 1.86 4.76 -12.98
C CYS A 114 0.69 5.74 -12.84
N SER A 115 0.52 6.37 -11.67
CA SER A 115 -0.55 7.34 -11.45
C SER A 115 -0.31 8.64 -12.22
N PHE A 116 0.94 9.08 -12.33
CA PHE A 116 1.33 10.23 -13.14
C PHE A 116 1.07 9.97 -14.64
N ILE A 117 1.49 8.82 -15.17
CA ILE A 117 1.26 8.45 -16.57
C ILE A 117 -0.23 8.37 -16.88
N LYS A 118 -1.03 7.77 -15.98
CA LYS A 118 -2.49 7.72 -16.12
C LYS A 118 -3.11 9.11 -16.26
N ARG A 119 -2.63 10.09 -15.47
CA ARG A 119 -3.11 11.47 -15.55
C ARG A 119 -2.86 12.08 -16.92
N ARG A 120 -1.72 11.77 -17.56
CA ARG A 120 -1.44 12.27 -18.93
C ARG A 120 -2.42 11.77 -19.98
N ALA A 121 -3.13 10.68 -19.71
CA ALA A 121 -4.20 10.16 -20.56
C ALA A 121 -5.60 10.67 -20.15
N GLU A 122 -5.70 11.61 -19.21
CA GLU A 122 -6.96 12.30 -18.92
C GLU A 122 -7.45 13.05 -20.17
N GLY A 123 -8.78 13.06 -20.38
CA GLY A 123 -9.40 13.63 -21.58
C GLY A 123 -9.43 12.71 -22.82
N VAL A 124 -8.56 11.69 -22.90
CA VAL A 124 -8.58 10.71 -24.02
C VAL A 124 -9.75 9.72 -23.84
N LYS A 125 -10.50 9.36 -24.89
CA LYS A 125 -11.56 8.34 -24.74
C LYS A 125 -10.97 6.95 -24.54
N TRP A 126 -11.73 6.02 -23.97
CA TRP A 126 -11.23 4.69 -23.59
C TRP A 126 -10.57 3.91 -24.74
N ASN A 127 -11.13 3.99 -25.94
CA ASN A 127 -10.65 3.24 -27.09
C ASN A 127 -9.75 4.08 -28.01
N ASP A 128 -9.53 5.36 -27.66
CA ASP A 128 -8.66 6.24 -28.41
C ASP A 128 -7.21 6.04 -27.98
N ARG A 129 -6.29 6.29 -28.93
CA ARG A 129 -4.84 6.17 -28.70
C ARG A 129 -4.35 7.24 -27.74
N VAL A 130 -3.50 6.84 -26.80
CA VAL A 130 -2.74 7.80 -25.98
C VAL A 130 -1.57 8.35 -26.78
N GLY A 131 -1.13 9.57 -26.44
CA GLY A 131 0.00 10.21 -27.13
C GLY A 131 1.30 9.44 -26.95
N GLU A 132 2.17 9.52 -27.96
CA GLU A 132 3.47 8.82 -28.02
C GLU A 132 4.33 9.04 -26.77
N ARG A 133 4.40 10.28 -26.26
CA ARG A 133 5.12 10.59 -25.01
C ARG A 133 4.61 9.78 -23.80
N THR A 134 3.31 9.52 -23.71
CA THR A 134 2.74 8.70 -22.63
C THR A 134 3.12 7.23 -22.79
N ILE A 135 3.22 6.74 -24.03
CA ILE A 135 3.69 5.38 -24.34
C ILE A 135 5.17 5.23 -23.96
N ASN A 136 6.02 6.19 -24.35
CA ASN A 136 7.46 6.17 -24.04
C ASN A 136 7.71 6.16 -22.52
N MET A 137 7.00 7.00 -21.76
CA MET A 137 7.09 6.98 -20.29
C MET A 137 6.68 5.63 -19.69
N MET A 138 5.65 4.98 -20.25
CA MET A 138 5.24 3.66 -19.79
C MET A 138 6.29 2.60 -20.14
N GLN A 139 6.94 2.70 -21.30
CA GLN A 139 8.03 1.82 -21.70
C GLN A 139 9.23 1.96 -20.75
N GLU A 140 9.63 3.18 -20.41
CA GLU A 140 10.70 3.44 -19.43
C GLU A 140 10.38 2.84 -18.06
N VAL A 141 9.14 2.99 -17.59
CA VAL A 141 8.68 2.36 -16.34
C VAL A 141 8.83 0.84 -16.41
N LEU A 142 8.44 0.20 -17.51
CA LEU A 142 8.53 -1.26 -17.64
C LEU A 142 9.97 -1.75 -17.73
N VAL A 143 10.85 -1.04 -18.46
CA VAL A 143 12.29 -1.35 -18.50
C VAL A 143 12.86 -1.29 -17.09
N ARG A 144 12.51 -0.27 -16.31
CA ARG A 144 12.96 -0.13 -14.93
C ARG A 144 12.39 -1.21 -14.01
N VAL A 145 11.12 -1.59 -14.15
CA VAL A 145 10.52 -2.72 -13.41
C VAL A 145 11.21 -4.03 -13.76
N GLY A 146 11.60 -4.23 -15.03
CA GLY A 146 12.35 -5.40 -15.47
C GLY A 146 13.75 -5.49 -14.85
N ALA A 147 14.39 -4.34 -14.61
CA ALA A 147 15.70 -4.28 -13.95
C ALA A 147 15.59 -4.41 -12.42
N GLU A 148 14.68 -3.69 -11.78
CA GLU A 148 14.41 -3.76 -10.34
C GLU A 148 12.93 -3.50 -10.05
N ASP A 149 12.16 -4.58 -9.88
CA ASP A 149 10.75 -4.50 -9.52
C ASP A 149 10.60 -4.08 -8.05
N PRO A 150 9.95 -2.93 -7.77
CA PRO A 150 9.74 -2.48 -6.39
C PRO A 150 8.67 -3.28 -5.64
N VAL A 151 7.88 -4.11 -6.33
CA VAL A 151 6.89 -4.99 -5.68
C VAL A 151 7.60 -6.12 -4.96
N ARG A 152 7.91 -5.87 -3.69
CA ARG A 152 8.49 -6.84 -2.77
C ARG A 152 8.18 -6.49 -1.32
N GLY A 153 8.13 -7.49 -0.44
CA GLY A 153 7.90 -7.26 0.99
C GLY A 153 7.95 -8.54 1.82
N SER A 154 7.81 -8.39 3.13
CA SER A 154 7.67 -9.56 4.01
C SER A 154 6.30 -10.19 3.83
N TRP A 155 6.25 -11.51 3.71
CA TRP A 155 4.98 -12.23 3.77
C TRP A 155 4.39 -12.19 5.18
N TYR A 156 5.25 -12.29 6.19
CA TYR A 156 4.84 -12.27 7.58
C TYR A 156 4.82 -10.84 8.11
N VAL A 157 3.63 -10.41 8.56
CA VAL A 157 3.46 -9.17 9.31
C VAL A 157 3.31 -9.51 10.79
N PRO A 158 4.18 -8.98 11.67
CA PRO A 158 4.06 -9.17 13.11
C PRO A 158 2.68 -8.72 13.62
N LYS A 159 2.05 -9.54 14.45
CA LYS A 159 0.81 -9.12 15.14
C LYS A 159 1.17 -8.05 16.17
N SER A 160 0.85 -6.81 15.85
CA SER A 160 1.13 -5.66 16.72
C SER A 160 -0.05 -4.70 16.73
N LYS A 161 -0.20 -3.99 17.85
CA LYS A 161 -1.09 -2.81 17.96
C LYS A 161 -0.33 -1.49 17.79
N SER A 162 0.98 -1.57 17.60
CA SER A 162 1.88 -0.45 17.43
C SER A 162 2.55 -0.47 16.06
N GLY A 163 2.74 0.69 15.46
CA GLY A 163 3.49 0.82 14.20
C GLY A 163 3.96 2.25 13.95
N ILE A 164 4.71 2.39 12.86
CA ILE A 164 5.31 3.64 12.42
C ILE A 164 4.70 4.00 11.08
N VAL A 165 4.26 5.25 10.96
CA VAL A 165 3.75 5.82 9.71
C VAL A 165 4.75 6.87 9.24
N TRP A 166 5.36 6.60 8.10
CA TRP A 166 6.25 7.53 7.41
C TRP A 166 5.42 8.37 6.45
N CYS A 167 5.54 9.70 6.57
CA CYS A 167 4.75 10.65 5.82
C CYS A 167 5.67 11.56 5.02
N ASP A 168 5.36 11.76 3.74
CA ASP A 168 6.03 12.74 2.91
C ASP A 168 5.06 13.35 1.89
N ALA A 169 5.37 14.54 1.41
CA ALA A 169 4.71 15.12 0.26
C ALA A 169 5.70 15.95 -0.58
N SER A 170 5.50 15.92 -1.89
CA SER A 170 6.19 16.77 -2.85
C SER A 170 5.22 17.71 -3.57
N SER A 171 5.71 18.46 -4.55
CA SER A 171 4.85 19.17 -5.50
C SER A 171 3.99 18.24 -6.35
N ILE A 172 4.36 16.96 -6.46
CA ILE A 172 3.73 16.00 -7.37
C ILE A 172 2.80 15.05 -6.61
N ALA A 173 3.20 14.54 -5.45
CA ALA A 173 2.47 13.48 -4.79
C ALA A 173 2.56 13.55 -3.26
N ILE A 174 1.60 12.91 -2.62
CA ILE A 174 1.58 12.61 -1.19
C ILE A 174 1.92 11.13 -1.04
N GLY A 175 2.87 10.81 -0.18
CA GLY A 175 3.38 9.46 0.04
C GLY A 175 3.26 9.02 1.50
N VAL A 176 2.89 7.76 1.71
CA VAL A 176 2.79 7.14 3.03
C VAL A 176 3.40 5.74 2.97
N VAL A 177 4.23 5.40 3.96
CA VAL A 177 4.68 4.03 4.21
C VAL A 177 4.27 3.62 5.62
N LEU A 178 3.63 2.46 5.76
CA LEU A 178 3.32 1.85 7.05
C LEU A 178 4.33 0.76 7.39
N GLU A 179 4.86 0.83 8.60
CA GLU A 179 5.79 -0.14 9.16
C GLU A 179 5.24 -0.73 10.47
N VAL A 180 5.34 -2.06 10.61
CA VAL A 180 4.88 -2.79 11.79
C VAL A 180 5.97 -3.77 12.22
N GLY A 181 6.47 -3.63 13.45
CA GLY A 181 7.51 -4.50 13.99
C GLY A 181 8.81 -4.50 13.16
N GLY A 182 9.21 -3.34 12.62
CA GLY A 182 10.42 -3.20 11.80
C GLY A 182 10.25 -3.52 10.32
N VAL A 183 9.06 -3.98 9.91
CA VAL A 183 8.78 -4.45 8.55
C VAL A 183 7.84 -3.49 7.85
N MET A 184 8.15 -3.08 6.61
CA MET A 184 7.20 -2.33 5.78
C MET A 184 6.05 -3.26 5.36
N VAL A 185 4.81 -2.83 5.57
CA VAL A 185 3.63 -3.70 5.36
C VAL A 185 2.69 -3.19 4.28
N GLU A 186 2.57 -1.88 4.10
CA GLU A 186 1.76 -1.26 3.05
C GLU A 186 2.36 0.11 2.71
N ASP A 187 2.41 0.46 1.43
CA ASP A 187 2.69 1.80 0.94
C ASP A 187 1.53 2.35 0.11
N ALA A 188 1.42 3.68 0.07
CA ALA A 188 0.39 4.35 -0.70
C ALA A 188 0.85 5.72 -1.18
N ALA A 189 0.48 6.07 -2.40
CA ALA A 189 0.78 7.35 -2.99
C ALA A 189 -0.44 7.94 -3.71
N TRP A 190 -0.59 9.26 -3.62
CA TRP A 190 -1.64 10.03 -4.27
C TRP A 190 -1.04 11.23 -5.00
N ILE A 191 -1.23 11.31 -6.32
CA ILE A 191 -0.77 12.48 -7.09
C ILE A 191 -1.63 13.70 -6.71
N ARG A 192 -1.00 14.81 -6.36
CA ARG A 192 -1.64 16.10 -6.07
C ARG A 192 -2.34 16.62 -7.31
N LYS A 193 -3.44 17.36 -7.18
CA LYS A 193 -4.17 17.88 -8.37
C LYS A 193 -3.31 18.90 -9.13
N THR A 194 -3.57 19.08 -10.41
CA THR A 194 -2.85 20.07 -11.24
C THR A 194 -3.12 21.51 -10.81
N ASP A 195 -4.29 21.75 -10.23
CA ASP A 195 -4.74 23.03 -9.66
C ASP A 195 -4.59 23.06 -8.13
N ASP A 196 -3.80 22.16 -7.55
CA ASP A 196 -3.53 22.14 -6.12
C ASP A 196 -2.50 23.23 -5.75
N PHE A 197 -3.00 24.42 -5.45
CA PHE A 197 -2.19 25.55 -4.97
C PHE A 197 -1.92 25.51 -3.46
N ASN A 198 -2.23 24.39 -2.78
CA ASN A 198 -1.93 24.28 -1.36
C ASN A 198 -0.41 24.31 -1.13
N HIS A 199 -0.01 25.00 -0.07
CA HIS A 199 1.37 25.01 0.39
C HIS A 199 1.83 23.59 0.74
N ILE A 200 3.12 23.29 0.58
CA ILE A 200 3.68 21.94 0.80
C ILE A 200 3.36 21.38 2.20
N ASN A 201 3.52 22.20 3.25
CA ASN A 201 3.15 21.83 4.63
C ASN A 201 1.69 21.35 4.79
N VAL A 202 0.78 21.85 3.96
CA VAL A 202 -0.63 21.42 3.98
C VAL A 202 -0.74 20.02 3.37
N ALA A 203 -0.03 19.75 2.27
CA ALA A 203 0.06 18.40 1.66
C ALA A 203 0.76 17.39 2.57
N GLU A 204 1.81 17.78 3.28
CA GLU A 204 2.48 16.94 4.29
C GLU A 204 1.54 16.61 5.46
N LEU A 205 0.72 17.56 5.91
CA LEU A 205 -0.33 17.29 6.91
C LEU A 205 -1.40 16.32 6.38
N ASP A 206 -1.72 16.37 5.08
CA ASP A 206 -2.59 15.34 4.46
C ASP A 206 -1.92 13.96 4.44
N ALA A 207 -0.60 13.89 4.26
CA ALA A 207 0.16 12.64 4.35
C ALA A 207 -0.02 12.01 5.73
N VAL A 208 0.09 12.83 6.79
CA VAL A 208 -0.17 12.40 8.18
C VAL A 208 -1.57 11.84 8.35
N LEU A 209 -2.60 12.56 7.90
CA LEU A 209 -3.98 12.08 8.02
C LEU A 209 -4.21 10.76 7.26
N LYS A 210 -3.69 10.66 6.03
CA LYS A 210 -3.80 9.43 5.23
C LYS A 210 -3.06 8.27 5.88
N GLY A 211 -1.91 8.53 6.47
CA GLY A 211 -1.11 7.53 7.14
C GLY A 211 -1.71 7.04 8.45
N VAL A 212 -2.30 7.92 9.27
CA VAL A 212 -3.06 7.51 10.47
C VAL A 212 -4.25 6.64 10.08
N ASN A 213 -4.99 7.02 9.02
CA ASN A 213 -6.09 6.18 8.51
C ASN A 213 -5.61 4.81 8.00
N LEU A 214 -4.44 4.76 7.36
CA LEU A 214 -3.84 3.49 6.94
C LEU A 214 -3.47 2.61 8.14
N ALA A 215 -2.85 3.19 9.17
CA ALA A 215 -2.55 2.49 10.42
C ALA A 215 -3.83 1.96 11.13
N LEU A 216 -4.91 2.75 11.13
CA LEU A 216 -6.22 2.33 11.64
C LEU A 216 -6.79 1.12 10.88
N LYS A 217 -6.68 1.09 9.54
CA LYS A 217 -7.09 -0.05 8.71
C LYS A 217 -6.34 -1.34 9.10
N TRP A 218 -5.08 -1.21 9.52
CA TRP A 218 -4.27 -2.31 10.06
C TRP A 218 -4.54 -2.62 11.55
N GLY A 219 -5.48 -1.91 12.18
CA GLY A 219 -5.88 -2.13 13.56
C GLY A 219 -4.87 -1.66 14.60
N LEU A 220 -3.99 -0.72 14.23
CA LEU A 220 -3.01 -0.10 15.13
C LEU A 220 -3.66 0.98 15.98
N HIS A 221 -3.23 1.08 17.23
CA HIS A 221 -3.73 2.05 18.21
C HIS A 221 -2.61 2.92 18.78
N THR A 222 -1.35 2.46 18.72
CA THR A 222 -0.17 3.25 19.07
C THR A 222 0.59 3.55 17.78
N ILE A 223 0.62 4.81 17.36
CA ILE A 223 1.14 5.20 16.05
C ILE A 223 2.20 6.27 16.23
N GLU A 224 3.42 5.96 15.81
CA GLU A 224 4.49 6.94 15.67
C GLU A 224 4.48 7.51 14.26
N ILE A 225 4.27 8.81 14.13
CA ILE A 225 4.28 9.53 12.86
C ILE A 225 5.70 10.05 12.63
N ARG A 226 6.31 9.71 11.50
CA ARG A 226 7.60 10.24 11.06
C ARG A 226 7.42 11.18 9.88
N THR A 227 7.92 12.40 10.01
CA THR A 227 7.89 13.44 8.98
C THR A 227 9.16 14.26 9.02
N ASP A 228 9.59 14.76 7.87
CA ASP A 228 10.70 15.71 7.69
C ASP A 228 10.24 17.18 7.69
N SER A 229 8.97 17.42 7.99
CA SER A 229 8.40 18.76 8.11
C SER A 229 8.38 19.24 9.55
N ALA A 230 9.28 20.18 9.87
CA ALA A 230 9.29 20.84 11.18
C ALA A 230 7.97 21.57 11.48
N THR A 231 7.28 22.06 10.44
CA THR A 231 5.98 22.72 10.60
C THR A 231 4.89 21.73 10.97
N VAL A 232 4.78 20.60 10.25
CA VAL A 232 3.79 19.56 10.55
C VAL A 232 4.07 18.91 11.90
N LEU A 233 5.34 18.71 12.26
CA LEU A 233 5.74 18.28 13.60
C LEU A 233 5.13 19.21 14.66
N GLY A 234 5.37 20.52 14.56
CA GLY A 234 4.84 21.48 15.52
C GLY A 234 3.31 21.51 15.60
N TRP A 235 2.63 21.40 14.46
CA TRP A 235 1.16 21.37 14.41
C TRP A 235 0.58 20.08 15.00
N ALA A 236 1.13 18.93 14.63
CA ALA A 236 0.67 17.63 15.13
C ALA A 236 0.94 17.49 16.63
N THR A 237 2.14 17.86 17.10
CA THR A 237 2.46 17.84 18.55
C THR A 237 1.48 18.68 19.34
N ALA A 238 1.19 19.90 18.89
CA ALA A 238 0.28 20.81 19.58
C ALA A 238 -1.15 20.26 19.73
N VAL A 239 -1.62 19.47 18.75
CA VAL A 239 -2.91 18.79 18.80
C VAL A 239 -2.87 17.54 19.68
N ILE A 240 -1.77 16.78 19.62
CA ILE A 240 -1.60 15.54 20.36
C ILE A 240 -1.46 15.80 21.87
N THR A 241 -0.76 16.87 22.27
CA THR A 241 -0.53 17.21 23.67
C THR A 241 -1.63 18.09 24.28
N ASP A 242 -2.55 18.61 23.46
CA ASP A 242 -3.58 19.60 23.85
C ASP A 242 -3.00 20.89 24.50
N GLU A 243 -1.69 21.11 24.37
CA GLU A 243 -0.99 22.18 25.09
C GLU A 243 -1.13 23.54 24.39
N ARG A 244 -1.39 23.58 23.07
CA ARG A 244 -1.35 24.83 22.30
C ARG A 244 -2.32 24.86 21.13
N ARG A 245 -3.04 25.97 20.99
CA ARG A 245 -3.78 26.29 19.76
C ARG A 245 -2.80 26.57 18.63
N VAL A 246 -2.87 25.77 17.56
CA VAL A 246 -2.02 25.96 16.38
C VAL A 246 -2.22 27.34 15.78
N ARG A 247 -1.15 28.14 15.77
CA ARG A 247 -1.11 29.46 15.12
C ARG A 247 -0.69 29.28 13.67
N THR A 248 -1.67 29.33 12.77
CA THR A 248 -1.42 29.53 11.34
C THR A 248 -2.04 30.86 10.94
N LYS A 249 -1.40 31.60 10.02
CA LYS A 249 -1.92 32.84 9.44
C LYS A 249 -1.98 32.66 7.93
N GLY A 250 -3.04 33.16 7.29
CA GLY A 250 -3.18 33.21 5.84
C GLY A 250 -4.26 32.29 5.27
N ALA A 251 -4.36 32.23 3.93
CA ALA A 251 -5.47 31.59 3.23
C ALA A 251 -5.66 30.09 3.55
N ALA A 252 -4.59 29.39 3.95
CA ALA A 252 -4.63 27.97 4.28
C ALA A 252 -5.02 27.68 5.76
N GLU A 253 -5.18 28.70 6.60
CA GLU A 253 -5.42 28.54 8.04
C GLU A 253 -6.64 27.66 8.35
N MET A 254 -7.78 27.91 7.68
CA MET A 254 -8.99 27.11 7.90
C MET A 254 -8.80 25.64 7.50
N LEU A 255 -8.06 25.39 6.42
CA LEU A 255 -7.78 24.02 5.95
C LEU A 255 -6.90 23.27 6.96
N VAL A 256 -5.84 23.93 7.45
CA VAL A 256 -4.96 23.37 8.48
C VAL A 256 -5.74 23.07 9.75
N LYS A 257 -6.54 24.04 10.25
CA LYS A 257 -7.38 23.84 11.44
C LYS A 257 -8.36 22.69 11.28
N ARG A 258 -9.03 22.58 10.13
CA ARG A 258 -9.96 21.47 9.85
C ARG A 258 -9.25 20.11 9.87
N ARG A 259 -8.08 20.01 9.23
CA ARG A 259 -7.29 18.76 9.18
C ARG A 259 -6.78 18.35 10.56
N LEU A 260 -6.31 19.30 11.34
CA LEU A 260 -5.92 19.10 12.72
C LEU A 260 -7.11 18.70 13.61
N GLY A 261 -8.29 19.29 13.38
CA GLY A 261 -9.53 18.86 14.03
C GLY A 261 -9.88 17.41 13.74
N ILE A 262 -9.76 16.96 12.47
CA ILE A 262 -9.94 15.55 12.12
C ILE A 262 -8.91 14.67 12.83
N LEU A 263 -7.64 15.07 12.88
CA LEU A 263 -6.60 14.31 13.59
C LEU A 263 -6.97 14.13 15.08
N HIS A 264 -7.44 15.21 15.73
CA HIS A 264 -7.91 15.19 17.11
C HIS A 264 -9.16 14.32 17.32
N GLU A 265 -10.11 14.36 16.39
CA GLU A 265 -11.29 13.48 16.43
C GLU A 265 -10.88 12.01 16.29
N LEU A 266 -9.92 11.70 15.41
CA LEU A 266 -9.40 10.34 15.26
C LEU A 266 -8.75 9.83 16.55
N THR A 267 -7.95 10.66 17.24
CA THR A 267 -7.35 10.26 18.52
C THR A 267 -8.41 10.01 19.58
N THR A 268 -9.44 10.85 19.65
CA THR A 268 -10.49 10.75 20.66
C THR A 268 -11.42 9.56 20.41
N VAL A 269 -11.95 9.43 19.18
CA VAL A 269 -12.96 8.42 18.83
C VAL A 269 -12.37 7.01 18.84
N PHE A 270 -11.15 6.84 18.32
CA PHE A 270 -10.50 5.53 18.24
C PHE A 270 -9.51 5.26 19.39
N ASN A 271 -9.44 6.16 20.38
CA ASN A 271 -8.52 6.09 21.52
C ASN A 271 -7.07 5.82 21.09
N LEU A 272 -6.57 6.62 20.14
CA LEU A 272 -5.23 6.46 19.58
C LEU A 272 -4.18 7.15 20.43
N LYS A 273 -3.06 6.46 20.61
CA LYS A 273 -1.82 7.00 21.16
C LYS A 273 -0.93 7.42 20.01
N LEU A 274 -0.94 8.71 19.69
CA LEU A 274 -0.08 9.26 18.65
C LEU A 274 1.19 9.86 19.26
N SER A 275 2.30 9.68 18.58
CA SER A 275 3.51 10.48 18.75
C SER A 275 3.96 10.97 17.38
N VAL A 276 4.71 12.07 17.34
CA VAL A 276 5.29 12.59 16.10
C VAL A 276 6.78 12.85 16.29
N ILE A 277 7.58 12.40 15.33
CA ILE A 277 9.04 12.48 15.36
C ILE A 277 9.52 13.11 14.06
N PHE A 278 10.43 14.06 14.20
CA PHE A 278 11.15 14.62 13.07
C PHE A 278 12.18 13.61 12.57
N VAL A 279 12.20 13.37 11.26
CA VAL A 279 13.24 12.60 10.60
C VAL A 279 13.87 13.40 9.47
N PRO A 280 15.19 13.34 9.23
CA PRO A 280 15.79 13.91 8.03
C PRO A 280 15.19 13.30 6.76
N SER A 281 15.02 14.09 5.70
CA SER A 281 14.41 13.65 4.43
C SER A 281 15.10 12.43 3.83
N GLU A 282 16.42 12.33 3.91
CA GLU A 282 17.20 11.20 3.40
C GLU A 282 16.96 9.88 4.17
N LYS A 283 16.39 9.98 5.38
CA LYS A 283 15.97 8.83 6.20
C LYS A 283 14.46 8.58 6.12
N ASN A 284 13.71 9.46 5.45
CA ASN A 284 12.27 9.33 5.33
C ASN A 284 11.92 8.26 4.28
N ARG A 285 11.34 7.14 4.73
CA ARG A 285 10.97 6.03 3.83
C ARG A 285 9.89 6.40 2.82
N ALA A 286 9.07 7.42 3.11
CA ALA A 286 8.00 7.85 2.21
C ALA A 286 8.50 8.72 1.04
N ASP A 287 9.73 9.23 1.10
CA ASP A 287 10.32 10.12 0.09
C ASP A 287 10.37 9.47 -1.31
N VAL A 288 10.66 8.17 -1.39
CA VAL A 288 10.67 7.42 -2.65
C VAL A 288 9.31 7.41 -3.36
N LEU A 289 8.22 7.61 -2.61
CA LEU A 289 6.86 7.66 -3.15
C LEU A 289 6.50 9.03 -3.72
N THR A 290 7.19 10.10 -3.33
CA THR A 290 6.83 11.46 -3.73
C THR A 290 7.77 12.00 -4.82
N ARG A 291 8.94 11.39 -4.98
CA ARG A 291 9.92 11.70 -6.03
C ARG A 291 9.53 11.05 -7.36
N ALA A 292 8.90 11.83 -8.23
CA ALA A 292 8.69 11.42 -9.62
C ALA A 292 9.93 11.68 -10.51
N ASN A 293 10.89 12.49 -10.04
CA ASN A 293 12.03 12.98 -10.82
C ASN A 293 13.02 11.89 -11.28
N VAL A 294 12.89 10.65 -10.81
CA VAL A 294 13.74 9.53 -11.27
C VAL A 294 13.14 8.80 -12.49
N ILE A 295 12.00 9.27 -13.04
CA ILE A 295 11.25 8.55 -14.08
C ILE A 295 10.76 9.47 -15.22
N ILE A 296 10.95 10.79 -15.12
CA ILE A 296 10.26 11.76 -16.00
C ILE A 296 11.21 12.84 -16.54
N LEU A 297 12.46 12.47 -16.84
CA LEU A 297 13.34 13.28 -17.67
C LEU A 297 13.55 12.57 -19.01
#